data_AF-A0A915KLM5-F1
#
_entry.id   AF-A0A915KLM5-F1
#
_cell.length_a   1.000
_cell.length_b   1.000
_cell.length_c   1.000
_cell.angle_alpha   90.00
_cell.angle_beta   90.00
_cell.angle_gamma   90.00
#
_symmetry.space_group_name_H-M   'P 1'
#
loop_
_entity.id
_entity.type
_entity.pdbx_description
1 polymer ?
#
loop_
_entity_poly.entity_id
_entity_poly.type
_entity_poly.pdbx_seq_one_letter_code
_entity_poly.pdbx_strand_id
1 'polypeptide(L)'
;MTEDPNEKLSPTTRVFKKATDPLIFQDHYSKPNKRADPWPANLIPFSILDDFPEKFKQNLSKCFQVFEEKTCVRFRYMPDLEGEDLEIATDNIIKPLIITRRRPFNNYASIGYDHQGGNWLEINEKVCIDEKCIMHMLMHTLGFDHEHVRPDRDKYIN
;
A
#
# COMPACT_ATOMS: atom_id res chain seq x y z
N MET A 1 9.98 -5.88 47.44
CA MET A 1 11.19 -5.12 47.05
C MET A 1 12.22 -6.16 46.65
N THR A 2 12.61 -6.29 45.38
CA THR A 2 12.55 -5.34 44.26
C THR A 2 12.39 -6.12 42.96
N GLU A 3 11.31 -5.85 42.22
CA GLU A 3 11.26 -6.17 40.79
C GLU A 3 12.26 -5.24 40.08
N ASP A 4 13.07 -5.80 39.19
CA ASP A 4 14.05 -5.09 38.39
C ASP A 4 13.32 -4.21 37.34
N PRO A 5 13.47 -2.87 37.34
CA PRO A 5 12.75 -1.98 36.44
C PRO A 5 13.22 -2.02 34.98
N ASN A 6 14.23 -2.83 34.62
CA ASN A 6 14.87 -2.80 33.31
C ASN A 6 14.62 -4.00 32.39
N GLU A 7 13.64 -4.86 32.69
CA GLU A 7 13.13 -5.81 31.69
C GLU A 7 12.17 -5.11 30.70
N LYS A 8 12.60 -3.97 30.13
CA LYS A 8 12.00 -3.44 28.91
C LYS A 8 12.52 -4.27 27.76
N LEU A 9 11.71 -5.28 27.44
CA LEU A 9 11.65 -5.99 26.17
C LEU A 9 12.22 -5.13 25.04
N SER A 10 13.31 -5.64 24.46
CA SER A 10 13.93 -5.11 23.25
C SER A 10 12.88 -4.91 22.16
N PRO A 11 13.02 -3.89 21.30
CA PRO A 11 12.17 -3.79 20.13
C PRO A 11 12.49 -5.01 19.28
N THR A 12 11.58 -5.98 19.28
CA THR A 12 11.68 -7.15 18.43
C THR A 12 11.51 -6.66 17.01
N THR A 13 12.65 -6.44 16.33
CA THR A 13 12.72 -6.26 14.89
C THR A 13 12.01 -7.45 14.25
N ARG A 14 10.80 -7.21 13.74
CA ARG A 14 10.04 -8.23 13.00
C ARG A 14 10.68 -8.39 11.64
N VAL A 15 11.52 -9.41 11.51
CA VAL A 15 12.00 -9.86 10.21
C VAL A 15 10.83 -10.53 9.49
N PHE A 16 10.29 -9.89 8.45
CA PHE A 16 9.26 -10.48 7.60
C PHE A 16 9.89 -11.53 6.67
N LYS A 17 10.16 -12.72 7.22
CA LYS A 17 10.63 -13.86 6.43
C LYS A 17 9.43 -14.47 5.69
N LYS A 18 9.25 -14.03 4.45
CA LYS A 18 8.33 -14.51 3.42
C LYS A 18 6.88 -14.04 3.52
N ALA A 19 6.34 -13.74 2.35
CA ALA A 19 4.97 -13.36 1.98
C ALA A 19 3.83 -14.27 2.46
N THR A 20 4.13 -15.35 3.20
CA THR A 20 3.20 -16.44 3.50
C THR A 20 2.72 -16.44 4.95
N ASP A 21 3.01 -15.39 5.73
CA ASP A 21 2.56 -15.30 7.13
C ASP A 21 1.05 -14.98 7.20
N PRO A 22 0.21 -15.90 7.75
CA PRO A 22 -1.23 -15.69 7.89
C PRO A 22 -1.61 -14.56 8.86
N LEU A 23 -0.66 -13.90 9.51
CA LEU A 23 -0.90 -12.74 10.38
C LEU A 23 -0.89 -11.39 9.63
N ILE A 24 -0.62 -11.35 8.32
CA ILE A 24 -0.80 -10.13 7.49
C ILE A 24 -2.29 -9.87 7.18
N PHE A 25 -3.19 -10.80 7.53
CA PHE A 25 -4.63 -10.70 7.29
C PHE A 25 -5.42 -9.98 8.39
N GLN A 26 -4.78 -9.20 9.25
CA GLN A 26 -5.55 -8.17 9.95
C GLN A 26 -5.96 -7.16 8.89
N ASP A 27 -7.24 -7.21 8.51
CA ASP A 27 -7.91 -6.15 7.78
C ASP A 27 -7.39 -4.83 8.33
N HIS A 28 -6.60 -4.10 7.54
CA HIS A 28 -6.23 -2.74 7.83
C HIS A 28 -7.50 -1.90 7.60
N TYR A 29 -8.52 -2.13 8.44
CA TYR A 29 -9.68 -1.28 8.53
C TYR A 29 -9.15 0.12 8.77
N SER A 30 -9.46 1.00 7.83
CA SER A 30 -9.34 2.43 7.98
C SER A 30 -9.81 2.78 9.39
N LYS A 31 -8.92 3.34 10.21
CA LYS A 31 -9.31 3.83 11.54
C LYS A 31 -10.42 4.85 11.29
N PRO A 32 -11.67 4.62 11.76
CA PRO A 32 -12.75 5.54 11.49
C PRO A 32 -12.35 6.92 11.99
N ASN A 33 -12.48 7.92 11.13
CA ASN A 33 -12.19 9.34 11.37
C ASN A 33 -10.71 9.79 11.39
N LYS A 34 -9.75 8.98 10.93
CA LYS A 34 -8.39 9.50 10.64
C LYS A 34 -8.20 9.69 9.14
N ARG A 35 -7.86 10.91 8.73
CA ARG A 35 -7.39 11.19 7.36
C ARG A 35 -6.15 10.33 7.08
N ALA A 36 -6.12 9.69 5.92
CA ALA A 36 -4.96 8.95 5.47
C ALA A 36 -3.73 9.86 5.38
N ASP A 37 -2.57 9.35 5.80
CA ASP A 37 -1.33 10.11 5.74
C ASP A 37 -0.84 10.15 4.27
N PRO A 38 -0.41 11.33 3.76
CA PRO A 38 0.05 11.44 2.37
C PRO A 38 1.43 10.81 2.18
N TRP A 39 1.72 10.40 0.94
CA TRP A 39 3.04 9.89 0.58
C TRP A 39 4.12 10.98 0.71
N PRO A 40 5.25 10.70 1.38
CA PRO A 40 6.33 11.66 1.51
C PRO A 40 6.85 12.14 0.14
N ALA A 41 7.07 13.45 0.02
CA ALA A 41 7.55 14.11 -1.21
C ALA A 41 6.70 13.82 -2.48
N ASN A 42 5.43 13.41 -2.31
CA ASN A 42 4.56 12.96 -3.41
C ASN A 42 5.17 11.81 -4.23
N LEU A 43 6.09 11.05 -3.64
CA LEU A 43 6.82 9.96 -4.29
C LEU A 43 6.28 8.63 -3.81
N ILE A 44 5.98 7.75 -4.77
CA ILE A 44 5.55 6.37 -4.53
C ILE A 44 6.62 5.45 -5.15
N PRO A 45 7.62 5.04 -4.36
CA PRO A 45 8.47 3.93 -4.74
C PRO A 45 7.60 2.66 -4.82
N PHE A 46 7.76 1.83 -5.84
CA PHE A 46 6.96 0.61 -5.98
C PHE A 46 7.77 -0.59 -6.49
N SER A 47 7.38 -1.78 -6.04
CA SER A 47 7.93 -3.07 -6.51
C SER A 47 6.78 -4.00 -6.89
N ILE A 48 6.98 -4.87 -7.88
CA ILE A 48 5.99 -5.83 -8.35
C ILE A 48 6.50 -7.23 -8.02
N LEU A 49 5.89 -7.90 -7.04
CA LEU A 49 6.39 -9.20 -6.56
C LEU A 49 6.03 -10.38 -7.45
N ASP A 50 4.90 -10.29 -8.14
CA ASP A 50 4.38 -11.39 -8.94
C ASP A 50 4.51 -11.09 -10.43
N ASP A 51 4.60 -12.14 -11.24
CA ASP A 51 4.54 -11.97 -12.68
C ASP A 51 3.11 -11.67 -13.14
N PHE A 52 2.85 -10.40 -13.44
CA PHE A 52 1.60 -9.94 -14.04
C PHE A 52 1.60 -10.06 -15.58
N PRO A 53 0.44 -10.38 -16.22
CA PRO A 53 0.29 -10.28 -17.65
C PRO A 53 0.71 -8.93 -18.17
N GLU A 54 1.30 -8.94 -19.36
CA GLU A 54 1.78 -7.73 -20.02
C GLU A 54 0.68 -6.67 -20.17
N LYS A 55 -0.56 -7.11 -20.41
CA LYS A 55 -1.72 -6.21 -20.49
C LYS A 55 -1.96 -5.44 -19.18
N PHE A 56 -1.79 -6.08 -18.03
CA PHE A 56 -1.88 -5.42 -16.73
C PHE A 56 -0.73 -4.41 -16.57
N LYS A 57 0.52 -4.82 -16.84
CA LYS A 57 1.71 -3.95 -16.73
C LYS A 57 1.57 -2.70 -17.62
N GLN A 58 1.05 -2.85 -18.83
CA GLN A 58 0.75 -1.74 -19.74
C GLN A 58 -0.31 -0.80 -19.19
N ASN A 59 -1.44 -1.33 -18.70
CA ASN A 59 -2.51 -0.51 -18.15
C ASN A 59 -2.08 0.19 -16.85
N LEU A 60 -1.28 -0.46 -16.00
CA LEU A 60 -0.67 0.13 -14.81
C LEU A 60 0.24 1.31 -15.18
N SER A 61 1.13 1.13 -16.15
CA SER A 61 2.01 2.18 -16.65
C SER A 61 1.24 3.39 -17.18
N LYS A 62 0.15 3.16 -17.93
CA LYS A 62 -0.74 4.26 -18.38
C LYS A 62 -1.41 4.99 -17.21
N CYS A 63 -1.86 4.28 -16.18
CA CYS A 63 -2.46 4.92 -15.01
C CYS A 63 -1.42 5.79 -14.29
N PHE A 64 -0.19 5.31 -14.13
CA PHE A 64 0.91 6.13 -13.59
C PHE A 64 1.11 7.39 -14.42
N GLN A 65 1.19 7.29 -15.75
CA GLN A 65 1.33 8.46 -16.63
C GLN A 65 0.22 9.48 -16.42
N VAL A 66 -1.04 9.05 -16.34
CA VAL A 66 -2.19 9.94 -16.09
C VAL A 66 -2.03 10.71 -14.77
N PHE A 67 -1.59 10.05 -13.69
CA PHE A 67 -1.32 10.73 -12.43
C PHE A 67 -0.12 11.68 -12.53
N GLU A 68 0.97 11.27 -13.15
CA GLU A 68 2.19 12.09 -13.26
C GLU A 68 1.97 13.34 -14.13
N GLU A 69 1.13 13.23 -15.16
CA GLU A 69 0.76 14.34 -16.05
C GLU A 69 -0.20 15.33 -15.40
N LYS A 70 -1.19 14.83 -14.64
CA LYS A 70 -2.29 15.65 -14.11
C LYS A 70 -2.07 16.10 -12.67
N THR A 71 -1.08 15.55 -11.98
CA THR A 71 -0.82 15.80 -10.56
C THR A 71 0.68 15.93 -10.27
N CYS A 72 1.03 16.20 -9.01
CA CYS A 72 2.41 16.19 -8.54
C CYS A 72 2.92 14.82 -8.07
N VAL A 73 2.07 13.78 -8.09
CA VAL A 73 2.45 12.41 -7.68
C VAL A 73 3.45 11.83 -8.67
N ARG A 74 4.45 11.10 -8.18
CA ARG A 74 5.46 10.41 -9.00
C ARG A 74 5.60 8.95 -8.59
N PHE A 75 5.64 8.06 -9.58
CA PHE A 75 5.84 6.63 -9.37
C PHE A 75 7.25 6.23 -9.78
N ARG A 76 7.99 5.53 -8.93
CA ARG A 76 9.36 5.09 -9.24
C ARG A 76 9.50 3.60 -8.97
N TYR A 77 9.84 2.86 -10.01
CA TYR A 77 10.11 1.44 -9.88
C TYR A 77 11.35 1.23 -9.00
N MET A 78 11.23 0.31 -8.05
CA MET A 78 12.34 -0.23 -7.26
C MET A 78 12.40 -1.73 -7.53
N PRO A 79 13.50 -2.24 -8.12
CA PRO A 79 13.69 -3.67 -8.27
C PRO A 79 13.73 -4.36 -6.89
N ASP A 80 13.48 -5.66 -6.88
CA ASP A 80 13.45 -6.46 -5.66
C ASP A 80 14.73 -6.24 -4.84
N LEU A 81 14.53 -5.77 -3.62
CA LEU A 81 15.58 -5.59 -2.63
C LEU A 81 16.05 -6.99 -2.20
N GLU A 82 17.24 -7.42 -2.62
CA GLU A 82 17.82 -8.70 -2.19
C GLU A 82 18.57 -8.52 -0.86
N GLY A 83 18.29 -9.37 0.14
CA GLY A 83 19.08 -9.43 1.39
C GLY A 83 18.73 -8.39 2.46
N GLU A 84 19.75 -7.79 3.08
CA GLU A 84 19.67 -6.84 4.22
C GLU A 84 18.94 -5.53 3.87
N ASP A 85 18.60 -5.30 2.60
CA ASP A 85 17.89 -4.11 2.12
C ASP A 85 16.39 -4.09 2.48
N LEU A 86 15.84 -5.21 2.99
CA LEU A 86 14.50 -5.26 3.61
C LEU A 86 14.50 -4.78 5.08
N GLU A 87 15.67 -4.44 5.64
CA GLU A 87 15.85 -4.02 7.03
C GLU A 87 16.39 -2.58 7.15
N ILE A 88 15.97 -1.68 6.27
CA ILE A 88 16.24 -0.25 6.44
C ILE A 88 14.95 0.48 6.82
N ALA A 89 14.48 0.18 8.03
CA ALA A 89 13.77 1.15 8.86
C ALA A 89 14.80 1.92 9.68
N THR A 90 15.64 2.74 9.04
CA THR A 90 16.49 3.72 9.73
C THR A 90 16.05 5.12 9.32
N ASP A 91 14.89 5.54 9.84
CA ASP A 91 14.37 6.92 9.88
C ASP A 91 14.28 7.76 8.57
N ASN A 92 14.80 7.30 7.43
CA ASN A 92 14.98 8.10 6.21
C ASN A 92 14.56 7.42 4.90
N ILE A 93 14.07 6.18 4.92
CA ILE A 93 13.63 5.48 3.70
C ILE A 93 12.10 5.43 3.64
N ILE A 94 11.56 5.92 2.51
CA ILE A 94 10.14 5.82 2.17
C ILE A 94 9.85 4.36 1.84
N LYS A 95 8.98 3.71 2.62
CA LYS A 95 8.58 2.31 2.39
C LYS A 95 7.85 2.17 1.06
N PRO A 96 8.20 1.20 0.19
CA PRO A 96 7.55 1.04 -1.10
C PRO A 96 6.08 0.63 -1.01
N LEU A 97 5.36 0.90 -2.09
CA LEU A 97 4.16 0.18 -2.49
C LEU A 97 4.52 -1.18 -3.06
N ILE A 98 4.00 -2.25 -2.47
CA ILE A 98 4.18 -3.61 -2.93
C ILE A 98 2.96 -4.05 -3.74
N ILE A 99 3.18 -4.32 -5.03
CA ILE A 99 2.13 -4.76 -5.97
C ILE A 99 2.20 -6.29 -6.10
N THR A 100 1.09 -6.97 -5.78
CA THR A 100 1.08 -8.44 -5.65
C THR A 100 -0.30 -9.05 -5.94
N ARG A 101 -0.38 -10.38 -6.10
CA ARG A 101 -1.57 -11.18 -6.45
C ARG A 101 -2.04 -12.07 -5.30
N ARG A 102 -1.87 -11.63 -4.06
CA ARG A 102 -2.14 -12.47 -2.88
C ARG A 102 -3.61 -12.78 -2.65
N ARG A 103 -4.53 -12.00 -3.23
CA ARG A 103 -5.97 -12.20 -3.06
C ARG A 103 -6.62 -12.86 -4.28
N PRO A 104 -7.17 -14.08 -4.14
CA PRO A 104 -7.70 -14.83 -5.28
C PRO A 104 -9.09 -14.36 -5.77
N PHE A 105 -9.83 -13.56 -4.99
CA PHE A 105 -11.23 -13.24 -5.28
C PHE A 105 -11.58 -11.74 -5.26
N ASN A 106 -10.71 -10.89 -4.72
CA ASN A 106 -10.94 -9.45 -4.62
C ASN A 106 -9.64 -8.67 -4.81
N ASN A 107 -9.77 -7.35 -4.82
CA ASN A 107 -8.64 -6.42 -4.84
C ASN A 107 -8.58 -5.70 -3.50
N TYR A 108 -7.38 -5.26 -3.13
CA TYR A 108 -7.14 -4.47 -1.92
C TYR A 108 -6.04 -3.46 -2.18
N ALA A 109 -6.16 -2.27 -1.60
CA ALA A 109 -5.10 -1.28 -1.56
C ALA A 109 -5.07 -0.63 -0.18
N SER A 110 -3.86 -0.37 0.34
CA SER A 110 -3.70 0.51 1.49
C SER A 110 -4.27 1.89 1.17
N ILE A 111 -4.93 2.53 2.15
CA ILE A 111 -5.45 3.89 2.00
C ILE A 111 -4.38 4.89 2.47
N GLY A 112 -3.67 5.50 1.52
CA GLY A 112 -2.55 6.42 1.80
C GLY A 112 -1.26 5.71 2.20
N TYR A 113 -0.34 6.47 2.82
CA TYR A 113 0.96 5.98 3.29
C TYR A 113 0.90 5.45 4.72
N ASP A 114 1.30 4.20 4.92
CA ASP A 114 1.45 3.60 6.25
C ASP A 114 2.92 3.66 6.70
N HIS A 115 3.18 4.51 7.70
CA HIS A 115 4.50 4.65 8.32
C HIS A 115 4.92 3.40 9.11
N GLN A 116 3.97 2.67 9.68
CA GLN A 116 4.22 1.57 10.63
C GLN A 116 4.18 0.23 9.92
N GLY A 117 3.16 0.01 9.11
CA GLY A 117 2.99 -1.19 8.30
C GLY A 117 3.76 -1.16 6.98
N GLY A 118 3.25 -1.92 6.02
CA GLY A 118 3.65 -1.90 4.62
C GLY A 118 2.55 -1.29 3.76
N ASN A 119 2.92 -0.77 2.59
CA ASN A 119 1.97 -0.25 1.62
C ASN A 119 1.70 -1.32 0.58
N TRP A 120 0.44 -1.72 0.39
CA TRP A 120 0.10 -2.87 -0.45
C TRP A 120 -0.90 -2.48 -1.54
N LEU A 121 -0.71 -3.04 -2.73
CA LEU A 121 -1.65 -3.05 -3.83
C LEU A 121 -1.84 -4.50 -4.29
N GLU A 122 -2.87 -5.15 -3.78
CA GLU A 122 -3.18 -6.54 -4.06
C GLU A 122 -4.24 -6.59 -5.17
N ILE A 123 -3.84 -7.04 -6.36
CA ILE A 123 -4.70 -7.06 -7.54
C ILE A 123 -4.92 -8.48 -8.03
N ASN A 124 -6.19 -8.84 -8.17
CA ASN A 124 -6.61 -9.95 -9.00
C ASN A 124 -6.90 -9.43 -10.41
N GLU A 125 -5.97 -9.68 -11.32
CA GLU A 125 -6.07 -9.22 -12.71
C GLU A 125 -7.27 -9.82 -13.45
N LYS A 126 -7.81 -10.97 -13.02
CA LYS A 126 -8.97 -11.56 -13.69
C LYS A 126 -10.22 -10.69 -13.57
N VAL A 127 -10.29 -9.87 -12.52
CA VAL A 127 -11.40 -8.94 -12.26
C VAL A 127 -10.99 -7.47 -12.37
N CYS A 128 -9.68 -7.18 -12.33
CA CYS A 128 -9.14 -5.82 -12.29
C CYS A 128 -7.91 -5.70 -13.19
N ILE A 129 -8.09 -5.89 -14.49
CA ILE A 129 -7.03 -5.67 -15.49
C ILE A 129 -7.15 -4.34 -16.20
N ASP A 130 -8.34 -3.73 -16.24
CA ASP A 130 -8.57 -2.51 -16.98
C ASP A 130 -8.05 -1.25 -16.26
N GLU A 131 -7.85 -0.19 -17.05
CA GLU A 131 -7.32 1.09 -16.56
C GLU A 131 -8.23 1.72 -15.51
N LYS A 132 -9.56 1.51 -15.56
CA LYS A 132 -10.50 2.12 -14.60
C LYS A 132 -10.34 1.50 -13.23
N CYS A 133 -10.27 0.18 -13.16
CA CYS A 133 -10.09 -0.54 -11.92
C CYS A 133 -8.71 -0.24 -11.32
N ILE A 134 -7.64 -0.27 -12.12
CA ILE A 134 -6.30 0.06 -11.63
C ILE A 134 -6.23 1.50 -11.11
N MET A 135 -6.82 2.46 -11.84
CA MET A 135 -6.92 3.86 -11.39
C MET A 135 -7.62 3.98 -10.05
N HIS A 136 -8.75 3.29 -9.87
CA HIS A 136 -9.49 3.26 -8.60
C HIS A 136 -8.62 2.75 -7.44
N MET A 137 -7.90 1.65 -7.66
CA MET A 137 -7.04 1.09 -6.62
C MET A 137 -5.84 2.01 -6.30
N LEU A 138 -5.29 2.70 -7.30
CA LEU A 138 -4.25 3.71 -7.08
C LEU A 138 -4.79 4.95 -6.36
N MET A 139 -6.05 5.34 -6.55
CA MET A 139 -6.69 6.40 -5.76
C MET A 139 -6.76 6.03 -4.28
N HIS A 140 -7.06 4.76 -3.95
CA HIS A 140 -6.94 4.27 -2.59
C HIS A 140 -5.50 4.41 -2.09
N THR A 141 -4.50 3.97 -2.85
CA THR A 141 -3.09 4.15 -2.50
C THR A 141 -2.75 5.62 -2.19
N LEU A 142 -3.38 6.58 -2.85
CA LEU A 142 -3.19 8.02 -2.60
C LEU A 142 -3.94 8.56 -1.37
N GLY A 143 -4.81 7.77 -0.76
CA GLY A 143 -5.53 8.13 0.46
C GLY A 143 -7.01 8.48 0.26
N PHE A 144 -7.58 8.22 -0.92
CA PHE A 144 -9.00 8.42 -1.16
C PHE A 144 -9.79 7.19 -0.71
N ASP A 145 -10.85 7.39 0.06
CA ASP A 145 -11.85 6.35 0.32
C ASP A 145 -12.96 6.42 -0.74
N HIS A 146 -13.90 5.49 -0.70
CA HIS A 146 -15.07 5.49 -1.56
C HIS A 146 -15.91 6.76 -1.35
N GLU A 147 -16.39 7.38 -2.41
CA GLU A 147 -17.13 8.66 -2.31
C GLU A 147 -18.38 8.55 -1.41
N HIS A 148 -19.06 7.40 -1.44
CA HIS A 148 -20.24 7.16 -0.61
C HIS A 148 -19.93 6.98 0.87
N VAL A 149 -18.67 6.99 1.32
CA VAL A 149 -18.33 6.97 2.76
C VAL A 149 -18.10 8.37 3.33
N ARG A 150 -18.24 9.41 2.51
CA ARG A 150 -18.09 10.79 2.96
C ARG A 150 -19.01 11.11 4.14
N PRO A 151 -18.55 11.94 5.10
CA PRO A 151 -19.39 12.35 6.23
C PRO A 151 -20.67 13.09 5.84
N ASP A 152 -20.69 13.72 4.66
CA ASP A 152 -21.84 14.46 4.13
C ASP A 152 -22.68 13.66 3.12
N ARG A 153 -22.44 12.35 2.94
CA ARG A 153 -23.12 11.53 1.93
C ARG A 153 -24.65 11.57 2.04
N ASP A 154 -25.18 11.63 3.27
CA ASP A 154 -26.61 11.49 3.55
C ASP A 154 -27.41 12.72 3.03
N LYS A 155 -26.72 13.73 2.48
CA LYS A 155 -27.31 14.84 1.72
C LYS A 155 -27.57 14.52 0.24
N TYR A 156 -26.97 13.45 -0.30
CA TYR A 156 -26.93 13.16 -1.73
C TYR A 156 -27.48 11.76 -2.09
N ILE A 157 -27.40 10.81 -1.17
CA ILE A 157 -27.85 9.42 -1.34
C ILE A 157 -28.67 8.98 -0.12
N ASN A 158 -29.74 8.21 -0.36
CA ASN A 158 -30.68 7.71 0.66
C ASN A 158 -30.57 6.19 0.80
#